data_AF-W2VMH6-F1
#
_entry.id   AF-W2VMH6-F1
#
_cell.length_a   1.000
_cell.length_b   1.000
_cell.length_c   1.000
_cell.angle_alpha   90.00
_cell.angle_beta   90.00
_cell.angle_gamma   90.00
#
_symmetry.space_group_name_H-M   'P 1'
#
loop_
_entity.id
_entity.type
_entity.pdbx_description
1 polymer ?
#
loop_
_entity_poly.entity_id
_entity_poly.type
_entity_poly.pdbx_seq_one_letter_code
_entity_poly.pdbx_strand_id
1 'polypeptide(L)'
;MLPENFVPILPEIVEVKYFSGKRPDEIYTSLYMSVNFTFTDLGISGNDEDTRLAAGLIKQIIRNANPGDEFFEESEDIEKEVIINRFDFKSYGIDDEAYNIMYIASTGNSLIQGTFNCLYRDRIEWKRVALEVIKTVSMYHGGK
;
A
#
# COMPACT_ATOMS: atom_id res chain seq x y z
N MET A 1 -4.83 7.32 -9.82
CA MET A 1 -3.87 8.25 -10.46
C MET A 1 -2.67 8.40 -9.55
N LEU A 2 -1.47 8.28 -10.10
CA LEU A 2 -0.21 8.50 -9.38
C LEU A 2 0.32 9.91 -9.67
N PRO A 3 1.25 10.46 -8.85
CA PRO A 3 1.93 11.70 -9.19
C PRO A 3 2.74 11.55 -10.50
N GLU A 4 2.79 12.60 -11.32
CA GLU A 4 3.28 12.53 -12.71
C GLU A 4 4.70 11.99 -12.89
N ASN A 5 5.58 12.21 -11.90
CA ASN A 5 6.98 11.81 -11.97
C ASN A 5 7.25 10.40 -11.40
N PHE A 6 6.21 9.62 -11.11
CA PHE A 6 6.36 8.24 -10.66
C PHE A 6 6.51 7.32 -11.86
N VAL A 7 7.52 6.45 -11.79
CA VAL A 7 7.84 5.49 -12.85
C VAL A 7 7.77 4.07 -12.31
N PRO A 8 7.48 3.07 -13.15
CA PRO A 8 7.68 1.68 -12.79
C PRO A 8 9.14 1.47 -12.36
N ILE A 9 9.34 0.78 -11.25
CA ILE A 9 10.68 0.45 -10.79
C ILE A 9 11.36 -0.53 -11.75
N LEU A 10 12.68 -0.41 -11.93
CA LEU A 10 13.43 -1.31 -12.79
C LEU A 10 13.47 -2.74 -12.21
N PRO A 11 13.31 -3.80 -13.02
CA PRO A 11 13.30 -5.19 -12.54
C PRO A 11 14.51 -5.57 -11.70
N GLU A 12 15.70 -5.15 -12.12
CA GLU A 12 16.97 -5.41 -11.40
C GLU A 12 16.94 -4.88 -9.96
N ILE A 13 16.27 -3.73 -9.73
CA ILE A 13 16.15 -3.15 -8.40
C ILE A 13 15.07 -3.85 -7.58
N VAL A 14 14.01 -4.35 -8.22
CA VAL A 14 12.99 -5.19 -7.56
C VAL A 14 13.63 -6.42 -6.96
N GLU A 15 14.54 -7.08 -7.70
CA GLU A 15 15.20 -8.29 -7.23
C GLU A 15 16.03 -8.08 -5.97
N VAL A 16 16.68 -6.92 -5.88
CA VAL A 16 17.50 -6.55 -4.71
C VAL A 16 16.62 -6.08 -3.55
N LYS A 17 15.64 -5.21 -3.79
CA LYS A 17 14.83 -4.59 -2.73
C LYS A 17 13.78 -5.54 -2.14
N TYR A 18 13.26 -6.45 -2.96
CA TYR A 18 12.24 -7.44 -2.60
C TYR A 18 12.78 -8.86 -2.80
N PHE A 19 13.95 -9.12 -2.22
CA PHE A 19 14.65 -10.40 -2.32
C PHE A 19 13.97 -11.53 -1.53
N SER A 20 13.14 -11.18 -0.55
CA SER A 20 12.41 -12.14 0.29
C SER A 20 10.90 -12.01 0.12
N GLY A 21 10.20 -13.15 0.08
CA GLY A 21 8.74 -13.20 0.07
C GLY A 21 8.10 -12.97 -1.30
N LYS A 22 6.76 -12.84 -1.31
CA LYS A 22 6.02 -12.49 -2.52
C LYS A 22 6.24 -11.01 -2.82
N ARG A 23 6.74 -10.72 -4.02
CA ARG A 23 6.91 -9.36 -4.52
C ARG A 23 5.55 -8.74 -4.84
N PRO A 24 5.36 -7.42 -4.65
CA PRO A 24 4.19 -6.76 -5.20
C PRO A 24 4.14 -6.91 -6.72
N ASP A 25 2.93 -6.99 -7.28
CA ASP A 25 2.74 -7.20 -8.72
C ASP A 25 3.14 -5.96 -9.50
N GLU A 26 2.80 -4.78 -8.96
CA GLU A 26 3.13 -3.48 -9.54
C GLU A 26 3.82 -2.59 -8.50
N ILE A 27 4.91 -1.93 -8.91
CA ILE A 27 5.68 -1.03 -8.03
C ILE A 27 6.04 0.22 -8.81
N TYR A 28 5.59 1.36 -8.29
CA TYR A 28 5.88 2.69 -8.81
C TYR A 28 6.69 3.48 -7.81
N THR A 29 7.69 4.21 -8.28
CA THR A 29 8.63 4.90 -7.43
C THR A 29 8.96 6.31 -7.94
N SER A 30 9.30 7.21 -7.02
CA SER A 30 9.83 8.53 -7.38
C SER A 30 11.21 8.42 -8.04
N LEU A 31 11.67 9.48 -8.71
CA LEU A 31 12.99 9.50 -9.37
C LEU A 31 14.16 9.19 -8.42
N TYR A 32 14.03 9.53 -7.13
CA TYR A 32 15.03 9.25 -6.10
C TYR A 32 14.76 7.96 -5.31
N MET A 33 13.75 7.19 -5.70
CA MET A 33 13.33 5.93 -5.08
C MET A 33 12.90 5.98 -3.62
N SER A 34 12.81 7.19 -3.06
CA SER A 34 12.48 7.46 -1.67
C SER A 34 11.00 7.37 -1.35
N VAL A 35 10.15 7.33 -2.38
CA VAL A 35 8.70 7.26 -2.24
C VAL A 35 8.17 6.21 -3.19
N ASN A 36 7.36 5.30 -2.68
CA ASN A 36 6.91 4.13 -3.42
C ASN A 36 5.41 3.89 -3.24
N PHE A 37 4.75 3.48 -4.31
CA PHE A 37 3.42 2.88 -4.28
C PHE A 37 3.53 1.46 -4.83
N THR A 38 2.93 0.50 -4.14
CA THR A 38 2.88 -0.89 -4.57
C THR A 38 1.44 -1.36 -4.63
N PHE A 39 1.15 -2.28 -5.55
CA PHE A 39 -0.16 -2.88 -5.72
C PHE A 39 0.01 -4.39 -5.94
N THR A 40 -0.81 -5.18 -5.27
CA THR A 40 -0.82 -6.63 -5.34
C THR A 40 -2.27 -7.10 -5.45
N ASP A 41 -2.57 -7.89 -6.48
CA ASP A 41 -3.80 -8.66 -6.56
C ASP A 41 -3.68 -9.87 -5.63
N LEU A 42 -4.57 -9.96 -4.65
CA LEU A 42 -4.59 -11.06 -3.70
C LEU A 42 -5.21 -12.34 -4.29
N GLY A 43 -5.83 -12.26 -5.47
CA GLY A 43 -6.49 -13.37 -6.15
C GLY A 43 -7.71 -13.90 -5.41
N ILE A 44 -8.26 -13.10 -4.48
CA ILE A 44 -9.43 -13.46 -3.66
C ILE A 44 -10.50 -12.39 -3.83
N SER A 45 -11.72 -12.80 -4.17
CA SER A 45 -12.88 -11.94 -4.09
C SER A 45 -13.24 -11.69 -2.63
N GLY A 46 -13.71 -10.48 -2.30
CA GLY A 46 -14.17 -10.20 -0.94
C GLY A 46 -15.18 -9.07 -0.90
N ASN A 47 -16.04 -9.11 0.11
CA ASN A 47 -16.94 -8.04 0.48
C ASN A 47 -16.28 -7.10 1.51
N ASP A 48 -17.07 -6.18 2.06
CA ASP A 48 -16.63 -5.18 3.03
C ASP A 48 -16.02 -5.81 4.29
N GLU A 49 -16.64 -6.86 4.83
CA GLU A 49 -16.12 -7.58 5.99
C GLU A 49 -14.80 -8.27 5.68
N ASP A 50 -14.68 -8.86 4.48
CA ASP A 50 -13.44 -9.49 4.02
C ASP A 50 -12.29 -8.48 3.90
N THR A 51 -12.55 -7.25 3.42
CA THR A 51 -11.52 -6.20 3.34
C THR A 51 -10.99 -5.81 4.72
N ARG A 52 -11.89 -5.67 5.71
CA ARG A 52 -11.54 -5.34 7.09
C ARG A 52 -10.77 -6.46 7.77
N LEU A 53 -11.21 -7.71 7.58
CA LEU A 53 -10.52 -8.89 8.10
C LEU A 53 -9.13 -9.03 7.49
N ALA A 54 -9.01 -8.87 6.17
CA ALA A 54 -7.72 -8.93 5.48
C ALA A 54 -6.76 -7.84 5.98
N ALA A 55 -7.24 -6.60 6.15
CA ALA A 55 -6.42 -5.53 6.70
C ALA A 55 -5.96 -5.84 8.13
N GLY A 56 -6.85 -6.32 9.00
CA GLY A 56 -6.50 -6.74 10.36
C GLY A 56 -5.49 -7.88 10.42
N LEU A 57 -5.64 -8.89 9.57
CA LEU A 57 -4.71 -10.02 9.48
C LEU A 57 -3.33 -9.57 9.00
N ILE A 58 -3.25 -8.74 7.96
CA ILE A 58 -1.98 -8.21 7.45
C ILE A 58 -1.31 -7.35 8.53
N LYS A 59 -2.07 -6.50 9.24
CA LYS A 59 -1.56 -5.74 10.38
C LYS A 59 -0.92 -6.62 11.44
N GLN A 60 -1.58 -7.73 11.79
CA GLN A 60 -1.07 -8.67 12.77
C GLN A 60 0.18 -9.39 12.28
N ILE A 61 0.23 -9.77 11.00
CA ILE A 61 1.41 -10.37 10.37
C ILE A 61 2.60 -9.40 10.43
N ILE A 62 2.42 -8.14 10.05
CA ILE A 62 3.47 -7.11 10.10
C ILE A 62 3.98 -6.94 11.53
N ARG A 63 3.08 -6.78 12.50
CA ARG A 63 3.43 -6.63 13.91
C ARG A 63 4.20 -7.84 14.46
N ASN A 64 3.82 -9.05 14.06
CA ASN A 64 4.49 -10.26 14.52
C ASN A 64 5.88 -10.42 13.87
N ALA A 65 6.02 -10.01 12.60
CA ALA A 65 7.29 -10.04 11.89
C ALA A 65 8.28 -9.00 12.46
N ASN A 66 7.81 -7.81 12.79
CA ASN A 66 8.60 -6.73 13.39
C ASN A 66 7.84 -6.09 14.57
N PRO A 67 8.05 -6.57 15.80
CA PRO A 67 7.41 -6.01 17.00
C PRO A 67 7.79 -4.55 17.30
N GLY A 68 8.85 -4.05 16.67
CA GLY A 68 9.28 -2.65 16.78
C GLY A 68 8.43 -1.67 15.97
N ASP A 69 7.61 -2.15 15.02
CA ASP A 69 6.79 -1.28 14.17
C ASP A 69 5.72 -0.54 15.00
N GLU A 70 5.58 0.76 14.76
CA GLU A 70 4.64 1.63 15.48
C GLU A 70 3.44 1.96 14.59
N PHE A 71 2.22 1.62 15.03
CA PHE A 71 0.99 1.86 14.28
C PHE A 71 0.27 3.12 14.81
N PHE A 72 -0.28 3.97 13.94
CA PHE A 72 -0.85 5.26 14.36
C PHE A 72 -2.36 5.40 14.10
N GLU A 73 -2.79 5.28 12.85
CA GLU A 73 -4.15 5.53 12.39
C GLU A 73 -4.70 4.30 11.67
N GLU A 74 -5.99 4.06 11.86
CA GLU A 74 -6.78 3.09 11.10
C GLU A 74 -8.03 3.79 10.58
N SER A 75 -8.43 3.50 9.34
CA SER A 75 -9.64 4.06 8.74
C SER A 75 -10.31 3.06 7.82
N GLU A 76 -11.63 3.15 7.77
CA GLU A 76 -12.46 2.56 6.74
C GLU A 76 -13.02 3.72 5.92
N ASP A 77 -12.48 3.91 4.72
CA ASP A 77 -12.88 4.98 3.81
C ASP A 77 -13.83 4.41 2.74
N ILE A 78 -14.84 5.18 2.32
CA ILE A 78 -15.74 4.82 1.22
C ILE A 78 -15.51 5.81 0.08
N GLU A 79 -14.94 5.34 -1.03
CA GLU A 79 -14.55 6.16 -2.16
C GLU A 79 -15.01 5.49 -3.46
N LYS A 80 -15.82 6.19 -4.27
CA LYS A 80 -16.30 5.69 -5.58
C LYS A 80 -16.90 4.26 -5.50
N GLU A 81 -17.73 4.02 -4.50
CA GLU A 81 -18.37 2.71 -4.23
C GLU A 81 -17.40 1.58 -3.85
N VAL A 82 -16.13 1.92 -3.53
CA VAL A 82 -15.13 1.00 -3.02
C VAL A 82 -14.87 1.29 -1.55
N ILE A 83 -14.94 0.23 -0.73
CA ILE A 83 -14.49 0.28 0.66
C ILE A 83 -12.99 0.02 0.72
N ILE A 84 -12.30 0.92 1.43
CA ILE A 84 -10.86 0.91 1.59
C ILE A 84 -10.55 0.86 3.08
N ASN A 85 -10.10 -0.31 3.55
CA ASN A 85 -9.61 -0.49 4.91
C ASN A 85 -8.11 -0.22 4.93
N ARG A 86 -7.66 0.77 5.70
CA ARG A 86 -6.26 1.18 5.75
C ARG A 86 -5.74 1.36 7.17
N PHE A 87 -4.43 1.22 7.32
CA PHE A 87 -3.71 1.66 8.50
C PHE A 87 -2.35 2.23 8.13
N ASP A 88 -1.83 3.13 8.95
CA ASP A 88 -0.48 3.63 8.82
C ASP A 88 0.43 3.19 9.96
N PHE A 89 1.72 3.07 9.65
CA PHE A 89 2.72 2.61 10.60
C PHE A 89 4.11 3.07 10.21
N LYS A 90 4.96 3.22 11.23
CA LYS A 90 6.40 3.40 11.09
C LYS A 90 7.05 2.03 11.12
N SER A 91 7.96 1.80 10.18
CA SER A 91 8.81 0.61 10.15
C SER A 91 10.28 1.00 10.14
N TYR A 92 11.12 0.04 10.53
CA TYR A 92 12.56 0.23 10.63
C TYR A 92 13.26 -0.57 9.53
N GLY A 93 13.78 0.12 8.52
CA GLY A 93 14.61 -0.47 7.48
C GLY A 93 16.05 -0.67 7.96
N ILE A 94 16.91 -1.18 7.06
CA ILE A 94 18.35 -1.31 7.33
C ILE A 94 19.01 0.07 7.44
N ASP A 95 18.63 1.00 6.56
CA ASP A 95 19.28 2.31 6.44
C ASP A 95 18.55 3.44 7.17
N ASP A 96 17.22 3.46 7.10
CA ASP A 96 16.40 4.57 7.59
C ASP A 96 15.00 4.10 8.02
N GLU A 97 14.33 4.92 8.81
CA GLU A 97 12.94 4.72 9.23
C GLU A 97 11.98 5.09 8.08
N ALA A 98 10.97 4.25 7.85
CA ALA A 98 9.94 4.48 6.84
C ALA A 98 8.59 4.75 7.47
N TYR A 99 7.81 5.63 6.84
CA TYR A 99 6.39 5.78 7.09
C TYR A 99 5.63 5.04 6.00
N ASN A 100 4.66 4.21 6.38
CA ASN A 100 3.91 3.34 5.50
C ASN A 100 2.41 3.58 5.67
N ILE A 101 1.65 3.46 4.57
CA ILE A 101 0.20 3.29 4.59
C ILE A 101 -0.11 1.99 3.86
N MET A 102 -0.69 1.01 4.55
CA MET A 102 -1.20 -0.22 3.95
C MET A 102 -2.71 -0.09 3.79
N TYR A 103 -3.25 -0.52 2.66
CA TYR A 103 -4.68 -0.53 2.44
C TYR A 103 -5.15 -1.76 1.65
N ILE A 104 -6.37 -2.19 1.93
CA ILE A 104 -7.09 -3.24 1.22
C ILE A 104 -8.35 -2.63 0.62
N ALA A 105 -8.56 -2.85 -0.67
CA ALA A 105 -9.71 -2.36 -1.41
C ALA A 105 -10.38 -3.49 -2.18
N SER A 106 -11.72 -3.57 -2.14
CA SER A 106 -12.47 -4.50 -2.99
C SER A 106 -12.78 -3.85 -4.34
N THR A 107 -12.22 -4.40 -5.42
CA THR A 107 -12.39 -3.84 -6.78
C THR A 107 -13.44 -4.60 -7.61
N GLY A 108 -14.32 -5.36 -6.93
CA GLY A 108 -15.38 -6.19 -7.52
C GLY A 108 -14.90 -7.59 -7.91
N ASN A 109 -13.75 -7.70 -8.58
CA ASN A 109 -13.21 -9.00 -9.03
C ASN A 109 -12.24 -9.63 -8.03
N SER A 110 -11.51 -8.80 -7.29
CA SER A 110 -10.50 -9.22 -6.31
C SER A 110 -10.25 -8.13 -5.28
N LEU A 111 -9.71 -8.54 -4.14
CA LEU A 111 -9.09 -7.65 -3.17
C LEU A 111 -7.72 -7.22 -3.66
N ILE A 112 -7.51 -5.91 -3.71
CA ILE A 112 -6.22 -5.30 -4.00
C ILE A 112 -5.59 -4.90 -2.68
N GLN A 113 -4.37 -5.37 -2.43
CA GLN A 113 -3.49 -4.83 -1.42
C GLN A 113 -2.63 -3.73 -2.04
N GLY A 114 -2.71 -2.54 -1.48
CA GLY A 114 -1.80 -1.46 -1.80
C GLY A 114 -0.92 -1.07 -0.62
N THR A 115 0.26 -0.55 -0.92
CA THR A 115 1.13 0.05 0.10
C THR A 115 1.77 1.30 -0.45
N PHE A 116 1.72 2.37 0.33
CA PHE A 116 2.53 3.55 0.15
C PHE A 116 3.67 3.53 1.16
N ASN A 117 4.87 3.96 0.77
CA ASN A 117 5.91 4.30 1.73
C ASN A 117 6.74 5.51 1.31
N CYS A 118 7.22 6.24 2.31
CA CYS A 118 8.27 7.25 2.20
C CYS A 118 9.20 7.19 3.41
N LEU A 119 10.25 8.01 3.40
CA LEU A 119 11.05 8.24 4.60
C LEU A 119 10.18 8.83 5.71
N TYR A 120 10.38 8.39 6.95
CA TYR A 120 9.55 8.82 8.08
C TYR A 120 9.62 10.35 8.33
N ARG A 121 10.78 10.94 8.05
CA ARG A 121 10.98 12.40 8.12
C ARG A 121 10.09 13.19 7.14
N ASP A 122 9.71 12.59 6.01
CA ASP A 122 8.95 13.25 4.94
C ASP A 122 7.43 12.96 5.03
N ARG A 123 6.99 12.21 6.05
CA ARG A 123 5.60 11.73 6.17
C ARG A 123 4.55 12.85 6.16
N ILE A 124 4.86 14.01 6.72
CA ILE A 124 3.89 15.12 6.82
C ILE A 124 3.57 15.66 5.41
N GLU A 125 4.59 15.75 4.55
CA GLU A 125 4.43 16.18 3.16
C GLU A 125 3.68 15.12 2.34
N TRP A 126 4.07 13.86 2.49
CA TRP A 126 3.57 12.81 1.61
C TRP A 126 2.26 12.16 2.05
N LYS A 127 1.90 12.17 3.34
CA LYS A 127 0.66 11.52 3.81
C LYS A 127 -0.56 12.02 3.04
N ARG A 128 -0.67 13.33 2.82
CA ARG A 128 -1.78 13.90 2.05
C ARG A 128 -1.80 13.38 0.60
N VAL A 129 -0.64 13.37 -0.07
CA VAL A 129 -0.53 12.89 -1.45
C VAL A 129 -0.90 11.42 -1.54
N ALA A 130 -0.39 10.60 -0.61
CA ALA A 130 -0.69 9.18 -0.53
C ALA A 130 -2.19 8.92 -0.37
N LEU A 131 -2.86 9.65 0.53
CA LEU A 131 -4.31 9.52 0.72
C LEU A 131 -5.09 9.89 -0.55
N GLU A 132 -4.72 10.97 -1.25
CA GLU A 132 -5.38 11.33 -2.51
C GLU A 132 -5.19 10.27 -3.60
N VAL A 133 -4.02 9.62 -3.68
CA VAL A 133 -3.80 8.46 -4.57
C VAL A 133 -4.72 7.31 -4.17
N ILE A 134 -4.79 6.97 -2.89
CA ILE A 134 -5.61 5.85 -2.37
C ILE A 134 -7.09 6.07 -2.70
N LYS A 135 -7.63 7.27 -2.52
CA LYS A 135 -9.01 7.63 -2.88
C LYS A 135 -9.31 7.47 -4.37
N THR A 136 -8.29 7.41 -5.22
CA THR A 136 -8.51 7.21 -6.65
C THR A 136 -8.80 5.76 -7.02
N VAL A 137 -8.54 4.80 -6.13
CA VAL A 137 -8.87 3.37 -6.31
C VAL A 137 -10.37 3.24 -6.54
N SER A 138 -10.75 2.39 -7.49
CA SER A 138 -12.13 2.25 -7.95
C SER A 138 -12.36 0.85 -8.50
N MET A 139 -13.62 0.44 -8.57
CA MET A 139 -13.99 -0.82 -9.22
C MET A 139 -13.52 -0.85 -10.68
N TYR A 140 -13.04 -2.02 -11.11
CA TYR A 140 -12.72 -2.24 -12.51
C TYR A 140 -14.02 -2.48 -13.29
N HIS A 141 -14.41 -1.55 -14.14
CA HIS A 141 -15.68 -1.63 -14.87
C HIS A 141 -15.61 -2.37 -16.20
N GLY A 142 -14.46 -2.96 -16.57
CA GLY A 142 -14.26 -3.59 -17.87
C GLY A 142 -14.29 -2.56 -19.00
N GLY A 143 -13.16 -2.35 -19.68
CA GLY A 143 -13.17 -1.62 -20.94
C GLY A 143 -14.13 -2.31 -21.92
N LYS A 144 -15.07 -1.55 -22.49
CA LYS A 144 -15.72 -1.95 -23.75
C LYS A 144 -14.70 -1.93 -24.88
#